data_AF-A0A0D0W0Z2-F1
#
_entry.id   AF-A0A0D0W0Z2-F1
#
_cell.length_a   1.000
_cell.length_b   1.000
_cell.length_c   1.000
_cell.angle_alpha   90.00
_cell.angle_beta   90.00
_cell.angle_gamma   90.00
#
_symmetry.space_group_name_H-M   'P 1'
#
loop_
_entity.id
_entity.type
_entity.pdbx_description
1 polymer ?
#
loop_
_entity_poly.entity_id
_entity_poly.type
_entity_poly.pdbx_seq_one_letter_code
_entity_poly.pdbx_strand_id
1 'polypeptide(L)'
;MVLSATAALCAAYGISWRVAPDAPEQNLPHLSESLARARRDGRVFLLPPASRSWLGLRYAHPDTGYALALLLVWSYGASRHDGDEAGAGGPVAVAVWHLRMLSPPHAHRMLADVEAALVRHHGARWVTEAPVRGA
;
A
#
# COMPACT_ATOMS: atom_id res chain seq x y z
N MET A 1 1.72 4.06 -17.17
CA MET A 1 2.23 2.69 -16.94
C MET A 1 2.57 2.54 -15.46
N VAL A 2 2.28 1.38 -14.84
CA VAL A 2 2.45 1.13 -13.39
C VAL A 2 3.84 1.49 -12.89
N LEU A 3 4.86 1.02 -13.60
CA LEU A 3 6.26 1.25 -13.26
C LEU A 3 6.61 2.74 -13.20
N SER A 4 6.08 3.56 -14.11
CA SER A 4 6.34 5.01 -14.14
C SER A 4 5.73 5.73 -12.93
N ALA A 5 4.53 5.34 -12.51
CA ALA A 5 3.90 5.93 -11.33
C ALA A 5 4.56 5.46 -10.03
N THR A 6 4.93 4.18 -9.94
CA THR A 6 5.72 3.67 -8.83
C THR A 6 7.08 4.37 -8.75
N ALA A 7 7.75 4.61 -9.88
CA ALA A 7 9.00 5.37 -9.92
C ALA A 7 8.81 6.83 -9.46
N ALA A 8 7.75 7.50 -9.90
CA ALA A 8 7.43 8.86 -9.46
C ALA A 8 7.17 8.94 -7.94
N LEU A 9 6.41 7.98 -7.41
CA LEU A 9 6.18 7.84 -5.96
C LEU A 9 7.50 7.58 -5.21
N CYS A 10 8.34 6.69 -5.74
CA CYS A 10 9.64 6.41 -5.15
C CYS A 10 10.52 7.67 -5.08
N ALA A 11 10.56 8.46 -6.15
CA ALA A 11 11.29 9.72 -6.18
C ALA A 11 10.71 10.75 -5.19
N ALA A 12 9.38 10.94 -5.19
CA ALA A 12 8.70 11.91 -4.34
C ALA A 12 8.86 11.64 -2.84
N TYR A 13 8.91 10.36 -2.44
CA TYR A 13 8.98 9.95 -1.04
C TYR A 13 10.33 9.35 -0.63
N GLY A 14 11.36 9.46 -1.46
CA GLY A 14 12.70 8.95 -1.15
C GLY A 14 12.74 7.44 -0.90
N ILE A 15 11.93 6.67 -1.62
CA ILE A 15 11.84 5.21 -1.45
C ILE A 15 12.81 4.53 -2.42
N SER A 16 13.78 3.82 -1.85
CA SER A 16 14.58 2.84 -2.58
C SER A 16 14.07 1.45 -2.24
N TRP A 17 13.88 0.58 -3.24
CA TRP A 17 13.36 -0.77 -3.01
C TRP A 17 13.99 -1.78 -3.97
N ARG A 18 13.99 -3.06 -3.58
CA ARG A 18 14.31 -4.19 -4.45
C ARG A 18 13.57 -5.44 -4.03
N VAL A 19 13.42 -6.38 -4.96
CA VAL A 19 13.01 -7.75 -4.63
C VAL A 19 14.22 -8.49 -4.06
N ALA A 20 14.06 -9.13 -2.91
CA ALA A 20 15.12 -9.90 -2.26
C ALA A 20 14.67 -11.36 -2.10
N PRO A 21 15.35 -12.33 -2.71
CA PRO A 21 14.97 -13.76 -2.64
C PRO A 21 14.84 -14.28 -1.21
N ASP A 22 15.71 -13.81 -0.33
CA ASP A 22 15.80 -14.26 1.06
C ASP A 22 14.99 -13.38 2.03
N ALA A 23 14.24 -12.39 1.53
CA ALA A 23 13.40 -11.57 2.40
C ALA A 23 12.27 -12.42 2.98
N PRO A 24 12.11 -12.45 4.32
CA PRO A 24 11.08 -13.26 4.94
C PRO A 24 9.70 -12.78 4.49
N GLU A 25 8.81 -13.75 4.27
CA GLU A 25 7.40 -13.45 4.07
C GLU A 25 6.86 -12.70 5.28
N GLN A 26 6.22 -11.58 5.01
CA GLN A 26 5.68 -10.69 6.02
C GLN A 26 4.26 -10.34 5.59
N ASN A 27 3.38 -10.15 6.57
CA ASN A 27 2.07 -9.60 6.32
C ASN A 27 2.18 -8.09 5.97
N LEU A 28 1.10 -7.55 5.40
CA LEU A 28 1.04 -6.17 4.95
C LEU A 28 1.38 -5.13 6.05
N PRO A 29 0.92 -5.27 7.31
CA PRO A 29 1.34 -4.40 8.41
C PRO A 29 2.85 -4.36 8.64
N HIS A 30 3.50 -5.52 8.79
CA HIS A 30 4.94 -5.58 9.04
C HIS A 30 5.74 -5.02 7.86
N LEU A 31 5.30 -5.25 6.61
CA LEU A 31 5.97 -4.68 5.44
C LEU A 31 5.83 -3.16 5.36
N SER A 32 4.69 -2.63 5.77
CA SER A 32 4.49 -1.17 5.86
C SER A 32 5.42 -0.55 6.90
N GLU A 33 5.55 -1.16 8.08
CA GLU A 33 6.48 -0.70 9.12
C GLU A 33 7.94 -0.82 8.67
N SER A 34 8.30 -1.90 7.99
CA SER A 34 9.63 -2.11 7.42
C SER A 34 9.95 -1.10 6.31
N LEU A 35 8.97 -0.74 5.46
CA LEU A 35 9.11 0.35 4.49
C LEU A 35 9.33 1.70 5.18
N ALA A 36 8.55 2.01 6.21
CA ALA A 36 8.68 3.26 6.95
C ALA A 36 10.06 3.38 7.63
N ARG A 37 10.56 2.29 8.22
CA ARG A 37 11.92 2.20 8.80
C ARG A 37 12.99 2.37 7.72
N ALA A 38 12.90 1.62 6.63
CA ALA A 38 13.86 1.71 5.53
C ALA A 38 13.96 3.14 4.99
N ARG A 39 12.81 3.81 4.78
CA ARG A 39 12.78 5.21 4.35
C ARG A 39 13.44 6.15 5.35
N ARG A 40 13.10 6.03 6.64
CA ARG A 40 13.67 6.87 7.71
C ARG A 40 15.20 6.72 7.78
N ASP A 41 15.67 5.50 7.60
CA ASP A 41 17.09 5.16 7.74
C ASP A 41 17.88 5.33 6.43
N GLY A 42 17.24 5.79 5.35
CA GLY A 42 17.86 5.90 4.02
C GLY A 42 18.28 4.55 3.42
N ARG A 43 17.63 3.45 3.82
CA ARG A 43 17.95 2.07 3.41
C ARG A 43 17.02 1.59 2.30
N VAL A 44 17.50 0.57 1.58
CA VAL A 44 16.69 -0.13 0.57
C VAL A 44 15.64 -1.00 1.26
N PHE A 45 14.37 -0.76 0.94
CA PHE A 45 13.26 -1.61 1.35
C PHE A 45 13.28 -2.94 0.58
N LEU A 46 13.09 -4.05 1.28
CA LEU A 46 13.15 -5.39 0.70
C LEU A 46 11.74 -5.95 0.53
N LEU A 47 11.37 -6.21 -0.72
CA LEU A 47 10.10 -6.85 -1.07
C LEU A 47 10.30 -8.37 -1.17
N PRO A 48 9.46 -9.19 -0.50
CA PRO A 48 9.52 -10.64 -0.65
C PRO A 48 9.02 -11.06 -2.05
N PRO A 49 9.59 -12.11 -2.68
CA PRO A 49 9.22 -12.52 -4.04
C PRO A 49 7.75 -12.94 -4.18
N ALA A 50 7.15 -13.46 -3.10
CA ALA A 50 5.74 -13.85 -3.04
C ALA A 50 4.76 -12.67 -3.21
N SER A 51 5.23 -11.44 -2.99
CA SER A 51 4.40 -10.23 -3.09
C SER A 51 3.84 -9.96 -4.49
N ARG A 52 4.47 -10.51 -5.56
CA ARG A 52 3.99 -10.35 -6.94
C ARG A 52 2.56 -10.84 -7.17
N SER A 53 2.09 -11.78 -6.34
CA SER A 53 0.81 -12.47 -6.51
C SER A 53 -0.21 -12.17 -5.43
N TRP A 54 0.06 -11.21 -4.54
CA TRP A 54 -0.84 -10.89 -3.41
C TRP A 54 -2.24 -10.45 -3.84
N LEU A 55 -2.36 -9.83 -5.00
CA LEU A 55 -3.65 -9.44 -5.58
C LEU A 55 -4.25 -10.54 -6.45
N GLY A 56 -3.68 -11.75 -6.50
CA GLY A 56 -4.11 -12.80 -7.43
C GLY A 56 -3.94 -12.45 -8.91
N LEU A 57 -3.30 -11.32 -9.23
CA LEU A 57 -3.11 -10.83 -10.59
C LEU A 57 -1.86 -11.47 -11.19
N ARG A 58 -2.02 -12.01 -12.39
CA ARG A 58 -0.91 -12.50 -13.21
C ARG A 58 -0.59 -11.45 -14.26
N TYR A 59 0.48 -10.72 -14.04
CA TYR A 59 0.99 -9.74 -15.01
C TYR A 59 1.90 -10.42 -16.03
N ALA A 60 1.85 -9.93 -17.27
CA ALA A 60 2.78 -10.36 -18.32
C ALA A 60 4.24 -10.04 -17.96
N HIS A 61 4.47 -8.94 -17.22
CA HIS A 61 5.79 -8.58 -16.69
C HIS A 61 5.81 -8.69 -15.16
N PRO A 62 6.73 -9.47 -14.56
CA PRO A 62 6.78 -9.69 -13.12
C PRO A 62 6.95 -8.38 -12.33
N ASP A 63 7.75 -7.45 -12.84
CA ASP A 63 8.00 -6.14 -12.23
C ASP A 63 6.73 -5.31 -11.99
N THR A 64 5.69 -5.51 -12.81
CA THR A 64 4.41 -4.82 -12.61
C THR A 64 3.72 -5.29 -11.34
N GLY A 65 3.76 -6.60 -11.05
CA GLY A 65 3.21 -7.16 -9.82
C GLY A 65 3.95 -6.65 -8.58
N TYR A 66 5.28 -6.55 -8.64
CA TYR A 66 6.08 -6.01 -7.55
C TYR A 66 5.86 -4.52 -7.33
N ALA A 67 5.75 -3.74 -8.41
CA ALA A 67 5.44 -2.32 -8.34
C ALA A 67 4.08 -2.04 -7.68
N LEU A 68 3.08 -2.88 -7.97
CA LEU A 68 1.77 -2.80 -7.32
C LEU A 68 1.80 -3.25 -5.86
N ALA A 69 2.55 -4.30 -5.54
CA ALA A 69 2.74 -4.71 -4.16
C ALA A 69 3.40 -3.61 -3.34
N LEU A 70 4.39 -2.91 -3.89
CA LEU A 70 4.97 -1.74 -3.24
C LEU A 70 3.94 -0.62 -3.04
N LEU A 71 3.15 -0.29 -4.07
CA LEU A 71 2.08 0.70 -3.95
C LEU A 71 1.09 0.31 -2.86
N LEU A 72 0.70 -0.96 -2.77
CA LEU A 72 -0.20 -1.46 -1.72
C LEU A 72 0.40 -1.31 -0.32
N VAL A 73 1.67 -1.69 -0.13
CA VAL A 73 2.39 -1.55 1.14
C VAL A 73 2.47 -0.08 1.57
N TRP A 74 2.86 0.80 0.66
CA TRP A 74 2.92 2.24 0.93
C TRP A 74 1.55 2.80 1.28
N SER A 75 0.53 2.44 0.51
CA SER A 75 -0.85 2.89 0.69
C SER A 75 -1.42 2.46 2.03
N TYR A 76 -1.15 1.23 2.44
CA TYR A 76 -1.54 0.73 3.76
C TYR A 76 -0.90 1.56 4.87
N GLY A 77 0.40 1.85 4.80
CA GLY A 77 1.07 2.70 5.78
C GLY A 77 0.54 4.12 5.82
N ALA A 78 0.31 4.72 4.65
CA ALA A 78 -0.23 6.06 4.53
C ALA A 78 -1.66 6.16 5.11
N SER A 79 -2.47 5.09 5.00
CA SER A 79 -3.81 5.01 5.60
C SER A 79 -3.83 4.94 7.13
N ARG A 80 -2.67 4.77 7.80
CA ARG A 80 -2.58 4.67 9.27
C ARG A 80 -2.20 5.98 9.96
N HIS A 81 -1.94 7.05 9.21
CA HIS A 81 -1.65 8.37 9.78
C HIS A 81 -2.90 9.25 9.74
N ASP A 82 -3.35 9.70 10.91
CA ASP A 82 -4.60 10.47 11.14
C ASP A 82 -4.53 11.94 10.64
N GLY A 83 -3.71 12.21 9.62
CA GLY A 83 -3.39 13.58 9.20
C GLY A 83 -4.27 14.17 8.11
N ASP A 84 -5.11 13.37 7.45
CA ASP A 84 -6.03 13.85 6.43
C ASP A 84 -7.39 13.20 6.66
N GLU A 85 -8.38 14.04 6.95
CA GLU A 85 -9.78 13.64 6.89
C GLU A 85 -10.03 12.86 5.60
N ALA A 86 -10.86 11.81 5.68
CA ALA A 86 -11.29 11.02 4.54
C ALA A 86 -12.23 11.82 3.60
N GLY A 87 -11.84 13.05 3.25
CA GLY A 87 -12.36 13.80 2.13
C GLY A 87 -11.74 13.31 0.82
N ALA A 88 -12.32 13.76 -0.29
CA ALA A 88 -11.76 13.57 -1.63
C ALA A 88 -10.32 14.13 -1.67
N GLY A 89 -9.32 13.24 -1.62
CA GLY A 89 -7.91 13.62 -1.53
C GLY A 89 -7.09 12.86 -0.49
N GLY A 90 -7.72 12.11 0.41
CA GLY A 90 -7.00 11.35 1.45
C GLY A 90 -6.07 10.24 0.90
N PRO A 91 -5.13 9.73 1.71
CA PRO A 91 -4.09 8.78 1.26
C PRO A 91 -4.65 7.49 0.65
N VAL A 92 -5.80 7.01 1.13
CA VAL A 92 -6.51 5.84 0.57
C VAL A 92 -7.11 6.16 -0.80
N ALA A 93 -7.71 7.34 -0.97
CA ALA A 93 -8.25 7.77 -2.26
C ALA A 93 -7.12 7.93 -3.30
N VAL A 94 -5.97 8.49 -2.90
CA VAL A 94 -4.78 8.61 -3.76
C VAL A 94 -4.20 7.24 -4.12
N ALA A 95 -4.12 6.33 -3.15
CA ALA A 95 -3.69 4.96 -3.35
C ALA A 95 -4.56 4.21 -4.36
N VAL A 96 -5.89 4.28 -4.17
CA VAL A 96 -6.85 3.58 -5.03
C VAL A 96 -6.93 4.24 -6.39
N TRP A 97 -6.84 5.57 -6.46
CA TRP A 97 -6.72 6.29 -7.72
C TRP A 97 -5.49 5.83 -8.51
N HIS A 98 -4.33 5.71 -7.86
CA HIS A 98 -3.13 5.16 -8.49
C HIS A 98 -3.37 3.71 -8.94
N LEU A 99 -3.91 2.84 -8.10
CA LEU A 99 -4.18 1.46 -8.46
C LEU A 99 -5.14 1.34 -9.66
N ARG A 100 -6.20 2.16 -9.72
CA ARG A 100 -7.19 2.19 -10.81
C ARG A 100 -6.61 2.71 -12.12
N MET A 101 -5.81 3.78 -12.07
CA MET A 101 -5.11 4.34 -13.23
C MET A 101 -4.07 3.38 -13.82
N LEU A 102 -3.53 2.49 -13.00
CA LEU A 102 -2.42 1.63 -13.35
C LEU A 102 -2.86 0.19 -13.70
N SER A 103 -4.07 -0.20 -13.31
CA SER A 103 -4.58 -1.54 -13.57
C SER A 103 -5.50 -1.58 -14.78
N PRO A 104 -5.47 -2.66 -15.58
CA PRO A 104 -6.42 -2.83 -16.68
C PRO A 104 -7.86 -2.93 -16.15
N PRO A 105 -8.88 -2.57 -16.96
CA PRO A 105 -10.27 -2.48 -16.53
C PRO A 105 -10.82 -3.74 -15.84
N HIS A 106 -10.36 -4.93 -16.26
CA HIS A 106 -10.79 -6.20 -15.67
C HIS A 106 -10.32 -6.39 -14.21
N ALA A 107 -9.31 -5.64 -13.75
CA ALA A 107 -8.86 -5.66 -12.36
C ALA A 107 -9.60 -4.66 -11.46
N HIS A 108 -10.40 -3.74 -12.02
CA HIS A 108 -11.05 -2.65 -11.27
C HIS A 108 -12.02 -3.14 -10.21
N ARG A 109 -12.72 -4.27 -10.44
CA ARG A 109 -13.63 -4.86 -9.44
C ARG A 109 -12.89 -5.26 -8.17
N MET A 110 -11.75 -5.92 -8.33
CA MET A 110 -10.93 -6.34 -7.20
C MET A 110 -10.22 -5.16 -6.54
N LEU A 111 -9.89 -4.10 -7.30
CA LEU A 111 -9.42 -2.85 -6.71
C LEU A 111 -10.48 -2.16 -5.85
N ALA A 112 -11.75 -2.26 -6.22
CA ALA A 112 -12.85 -1.78 -5.37
C ALA A 112 -12.96 -2.58 -4.07
N ASP A 113 -12.71 -3.90 -4.11
CA ASP A 113 -12.66 -4.74 -2.90
C ASP A 113 -11.46 -4.38 -2.01
N VAL A 114 -10.30 -4.08 -2.61
CA VAL A 114 -9.10 -3.60 -1.90
C VAL A 114 -9.34 -2.22 -1.28
N GLU A 115 -9.95 -1.29 -2.01
CA GLU A 115 -10.37 0.02 -1.50
C GLU A 115 -11.32 -0.14 -0.30
N ALA A 116 -12.36 -0.96 -0.43
CA ALA A 116 -13.29 -1.22 0.65
C ALA A 116 -12.59 -1.83 1.87
N ALA A 117 -11.61 -2.71 1.67
CA ALA A 117 -10.79 -3.26 2.76
C ALA A 117 -9.92 -2.20 3.45
N LEU A 118 -9.27 -1.32 2.69
CA LEU A 118 -8.45 -0.23 3.21
C LEU A 118 -9.29 0.82 3.96
N VAL A 119 -10.46 1.19 3.42
CA VAL A 119 -11.41 2.11 4.08
C VAL A 119 -11.95 1.51 5.38
N ARG A 120 -12.32 0.23 5.41
CA ARG A 120 -12.74 -0.44 6.65
C ARG A 120 -11.63 -0.44 7.70
N HIS A 121 -10.39 -0.66 7.31
CA HIS A 121 -9.25 -0.63 8.22
C HIS A 121 -9.00 0.79 8.77
N HIS A 122 -9.17 1.82 7.95
CA HIS A 122 -9.12 3.23 8.38
C HIS A 122 -10.27 3.56 9.35
N GLY A 123 -11.50 3.11 9.06
CA GLY A 123 -12.70 3.35 9.87
C GLY A 123 -12.73 2.59 11.20
N ALA A 124 -12.15 1.39 11.26
CA ALA A 124 -12.13 0.55 12.47
C ALA A 124 -11.34 1.19 13.64
N ARG A 125 -10.43 2.12 13.35
CA ARG A 125 -9.65 2.84 14.36
C ARG A 125 -10.49 3.87 15.14
N TRP A 126 -11.67 4.25 14.64
CA TRP A 126 -12.57 5.22 15.28
C TRP A 126 -13.59 4.58 16.23
N VAL A 127 -13.69 3.24 16.29
CA VAL A 127 -14.68 2.53 17.12
C VAL A 127 -14.10 2.12 18.49
N THR A 128 -12.81 2.36 18.76
CA THR A 128 -12.14 1.89 19.98
C THR A 128 -11.83 2.95 21.05
N GLU A 129 -12.34 4.18 20.91
CA GLU A 129 -12.27 5.20 21.96
C GLU A 129 -13.62 5.95 22.10
N ALA A 130 -14.67 5.22 22.46
CA ALA A 130 -15.72 5.83 23.27
C ALA A 130 -15.30 5.65 24.73
N PRO A 131 -14.96 6.71 25.50
CA PRO A 131 -14.72 6.56 26.91
C PRO A 131 -16.01 6.05 27.54
N VAL A 132 -15.92 4.90 28.22
CA VAL A 132 -16.92 4.48 29.20
C VAL A 132 -16.96 5.60 30.24
N ARG A 133 -17.92 6.52 30.09
CA ARG A 133 -18.27 7.45 31.15
C ARG A 133 -18.96 6.62 32.22
N GLY A 134 -18.21 6.30 33.27
CA GLY A 134 -18.79 5.93 34.55
C GLY A 134 -19.59 7.10 35.10
N ALA A 135 -20.81 6.81 35.54
CA ALA A 135 -21.52 7.35 36.70
C ALA A 135 -22.83 6.57 36.84
#